data_AF-A0A926AED8-F1
#
_entry.id   AF-A0A926AED8-F1
#
_cell.length_a   1.000
_cell.length_b   1.000
_cell.length_c   1.000
_cell.angle_alpha   90.00
_cell.angle_beta   90.00
_cell.angle_gamma   90.00
#
_symmetry.space_group_name_H-M   'P 1'
#
loop_
_entity.id
_entity.type
_entity.pdbx_description
1 polymer ?
#
loop_
_entity_poly.entity_id
_entity_poly.type
_entity_poly.pdbx_seq_one_letter_code
_entity_poly.pdbx_strand_id
1 'polypeptide(L)'
;MTRRRFALTLLAVAPALLVGQPLFRAASATAPTDPTTWSATGTLLESCTCAVPCTCNFGEGPSPHAYCHAVFAYRFEKAIWGGVDLSGLIIGGA
;
A
#
# COMPACT_ATOMS: atom_id res chain seq x y z
N MET A 1 -47.30 -64.07 -11.49
CA MET A 1 -46.27 -64.63 -12.39
C MET A 1 -45.01 -63.80 -12.28
N THR A 2 -43.92 -64.48 -11.98
CA THR A 2 -42.55 -64.02 -11.74
C THR A 2 -41.94 -63.16 -12.85
N ARG A 3 -41.31 -62.03 -12.50
CA ARG A 3 -40.10 -61.56 -13.19
C ARG A 3 -39.00 -61.25 -12.19
N ARG A 4 -37.97 -62.07 -12.33
CA ARG A 4 -36.73 -62.19 -11.58
C ARG A 4 -35.84 -60.95 -11.73
N ARG A 5 -35.11 -60.67 -10.63
CA ARG A 5 -33.69 -60.28 -10.56
C ARG A 5 -33.32 -58.98 -11.28
N PHE A 6 -32.84 -58.00 -10.53
CA PHE A 6 -31.46 -57.54 -10.69
C PHE A 6 -31.09 -56.73 -9.45
N ALA A 7 -30.29 -57.35 -8.59
CA ALA A 7 -29.50 -56.62 -7.63
C ALA A 7 -28.55 -55.71 -8.40
N LEU A 8 -28.46 -54.44 -8.04
CA LEU A 8 -27.20 -53.72 -8.03
C LEU A 8 -27.36 -52.49 -7.13
N THR A 9 -26.91 -52.68 -5.89
CA THR A 9 -26.45 -51.65 -4.98
C THR A 9 -25.55 -50.64 -5.70
N LEU A 10 -26.00 -49.39 -5.82
CA LEU A 10 -25.17 -48.21 -6.07
C LEU A 10 -25.29 -47.32 -4.82
N LEU A 11 -24.28 -47.41 -3.96
CA LEU A 11 -23.34 -46.33 -3.64
C LEU A 11 -24.05 -45.10 -3.05
N ALA A 12 -24.04 -44.99 -1.73
CA ALA A 12 -22.98 -44.30 -0.96
C ALA A 12 -23.27 -42.79 -0.87
N VAL A 13 -23.83 -42.37 0.27
CA VAL A 13 -23.15 -41.60 1.32
C VAL A 13 -22.92 -40.14 0.91
N ALA A 14 -23.76 -39.26 1.44
CA ALA A 14 -23.35 -37.89 1.76
C ALA A 14 -24.09 -37.34 3.00
N PRO A 15 -23.89 -37.86 4.22
CA PRO A 15 -24.16 -37.09 5.42
C PRO A 15 -22.86 -36.39 5.82
N ALA A 16 -22.64 -35.19 5.30
CA ALA A 16 -21.52 -34.36 5.74
C ALA A 16 -21.91 -32.88 5.69
N LEU A 17 -23.07 -32.55 6.26
CA LEU A 17 -23.34 -31.22 6.81
C LEU A 17 -22.55 -31.09 8.12
N LEU A 18 -21.21 -31.12 7.98
CA LEU A 18 -20.20 -30.72 8.94
C LEU A 18 -20.44 -29.22 9.23
N VAL A 19 -20.87 -28.81 10.42
CA VAL A 19 -19.99 -28.57 11.58
C VAL A 19 -18.61 -28.10 11.11
N GLY A 20 -18.48 -26.83 10.73
CA GLY A 20 -17.17 -26.25 10.41
C GLY A 20 -17.18 -25.15 9.37
N GLN A 21 -17.97 -24.09 9.55
CA GLN A 21 -17.61 -22.82 8.92
C GLN A 21 -16.48 -22.22 9.77
N PRO A 22 -15.23 -22.12 9.26
CA PRO A 22 -14.19 -21.50 10.03
C PRO A 22 -14.55 -20.02 10.16
N LEU A 23 -14.44 -19.52 11.39
CA LEU A 23 -14.70 -18.16 11.81
C LEU A 23 -13.67 -17.16 11.25
N PHE A 24 -13.33 -17.24 9.96
CA PHE A 24 -12.56 -16.20 9.30
C PHE A 24 -13.51 -15.11 8.82
N ARG A 25 -13.96 -14.30 9.79
CA ARG A 25 -14.38 -12.93 9.51
C ARG A 25 -13.15 -12.23 8.96
N ALA A 26 -13.11 -11.97 7.66
CA ALA A 26 -12.13 -11.07 7.08
C ALA A 26 -12.23 -9.74 7.85
N ALA A 27 -11.20 -9.45 8.65
CA ALA A 27 -11.08 -8.15 9.27
C ALA A 27 -10.82 -7.16 8.13
N SER A 28 -11.88 -6.53 7.64
CA SER A 28 -11.74 -5.27 6.92
C SER A 28 -11.30 -4.25 7.95
N ALA A 29 -9.98 -4.12 8.13
CA ALA A 29 -9.41 -3.00 8.82
C ALA A 29 -9.62 -1.78 7.92
N THR A 30 -10.72 -1.05 8.15
CA THR A 30 -10.72 0.37 7.84
C THR A 30 -9.64 0.96 8.72
N ALA A 31 -8.48 1.26 8.12
CA ALA A 31 -7.46 2.06 8.78
C ALA A 31 -8.14 3.35 9.27
N PRO A 32 -7.85 3.81 10.51
CA PRO A 32 -8.39 5.07 10.98
C PRO A 32 -8.04 6.17 9.98
N THR A 33 -9.05 6.84 9.43
CA THR A 33 -8.91 8.12 8.72
C THR A 33 -8.71 9.23 9.76
N ASP A 34 -7.81 9.02 10.70
CA ASP A 34 -7.25 10.13 11.46
C ASP A 34 -6.47 10.96 10.44
N PRO A 35 -6.61 12.29 10.36
CA PRO A 35 -5.67 13.10 9.59
C PRO A 35 -4.27 12.79 10.15
N THR A 36 -3.56 11.87 9.49
CA THR A 36 -2.22 11.43 9.89
C THR A 36 -1.40 12.67 10.09
N THR A 37 -1.12 13.01 11.35
CA THR A 37 -0.34 14.19 11.68
C THR A 37 1.04 13.96 11.07
N TRP A 38 1.35 14.77 10.06
CA TRP A 38 2.61 14.74 9.33
C TRP A 38 3.40 15.99 9.69
N SER A 39 4.64 15.79 10.10
CA SER A 39 5.60 16.87 10.29
C SER A 39 6.98 16.35 9.96
N ALA A 40 7.76 17.14 9.24
CA ALA A 40 9.13 16.82 8.91
C ALA A 40 9.99 18.09 8.82
N THR A 41 11.23 17.99 9.30
CA THR A 41 12.31 18.97 9.11
C THR A 41 13.57 18.21 8.79
N GLY A 42 14.43 18.77 7.95
CA GLY A 42 15.64 18.10 7.52
C GLY A 42 16.33 18.81 6.38
N THR A 43 17.21 18.08 5.71
CA THR A 43 18.02 18.57 4.61
C THR A 43 17.63 17.87 3.31
N LEU A 44 17.34 18.66 2.29
CA LEU A 44 17.09 18.22 0.92
C LEU A 44 18.38 18.39 0.09
N LEU A 45 18.77 17.33 -0.61
CA LEU A 45 19.70 17.38 -1.73
C LEU A 45 18.90 17.06 -2.99
N GLU A 46 18.95 17.94 -3.98
CA GLU A 46 18.34 17.69 -5.29
C GLU A 46 19.23 18.14 -6.44
N SER A 47 19.07 17.48 -7.58
CA SER A 47 19.58 17.93 -8.86
C SER A 47 18.47 17.79 -9.89
N CYS A 48 18.22 18.85 -10.63
CA CYS A 48 17.03 19.04 -11.44
C CYS A 48 17.42 19.48 -12.88
N THR A 49 16.59 19.20 -13.89
CA THR A 49 16.84 19.65 -15.28
C THR A 49 16.50 21.12 -15.53
N CYS A 50 15.97 21.85 -14.55
CA CYS A 50 15.65 23.27 -14.70
C CYS A 50 16.91 24.13 -14.77
N ALA A 51 16.77 25.33 -15.33
CA ALA A 51 17.80 26.35 -15.27
C ALA A 51 18.07 26.76 -13.81
N VAL A 52 19.33 27.07 -13.49
CA VAL A 52 19.72 27.55 -12.16
C VAL A 52 19.48 29.06 -12.06
N PRO A 53 18.87 29.56 -10.97
CA PRO A 53 18.36 28.81 -9.81
C PRO A 53 17.09 27.99 -10.16
N CYS A 54 16.98 26.75 -9.67
CA CYS A 54 15.81 25.88 -9.94
C CYS A 54 14.53 26.60 -9.47
N THR A 55 13.70 27.04 -10.42
CA THR A 55 12.48 27.85 -10.19
C THR A 55 11.46 27.17 -9.26
N CYS A 56 11.42 25.83 -9.27
CA CYS A 56 10.57 25.03 -8.40
C CYS A 56 10.77 25.31 -6.90
N ASN A 57 11.98 25.69 -6.49
CA ASN A 57 12.29 26.03 -5.10
C ASN A 57 11.70 27.38 -4.65
N PHE A 58 11.20 28.16 -5.60
CA PHE A 58 10.63 29.49 -5.37
C PHE A 58 9.13 29.54 -5.67
N GLY A 59 8.49 28.37 -5.80
CA GLY A 59 7.05 28.26 -6.06
C GLY A 59 6.64 28.55 -7.51
N GLU A 60 7.60 28.66 -8.41
CA GLU A 60 7.37 28.83 -9.84
C GLU A 60 7.31 27.48 -10.58
N GLY A 61 6.75 27.49 -11.78
CA GLY A 61 6.74 26.32 -12.66
C GLY A 61 8.15 25.93 -13.13
N PRO A 62 8.34 24.68 -13.61
CA PRO A 62 9.58 24.28 -14.25
C PRO A 62 9.97 25.22 -15.40
N SER A 63 11.26 25.53 -15.49
CA SER A 63 11.83 26.42 -16.52
C SER A 63 13.23 25.94 -16.88
N PRO A 64 13.62 25.90 -18.17
CA PRO A 64 12.96 26.52 -19.33
C PRO A 64 11.87 25.65 -19.98
N HIS A 65 11.70 24.41 -19.53
CA HIS A 65 10.72 23.48 -20.07
C HIS A 65 9.53 23.34 -19.11
N ALA A 66 8.36 22.99 -19.63
CA ALA A 66 7.16 22.75 -18.81
C ALA A 66 7.22 21.47 -17.93
N TYR A 67 8.39 20.82 -17.85
CA TYR A 67 8.63 19.61 -17.07
C TYR A 67 10.00 19.69 -16.38
N CYS A 68 10.18 18.90 -15.32
CA CYS A 68 11.43 18.76 -14.60
C CYS A 68 11.69 17.27 -14.36
N HIS A 69 12.88 16.78 -14.72
CA HIS A 69 13.40 15.52 -14.22
C HIS A 69 14.34 15.83 -13.06
N ALA A 70 14.12 15.18 -11.93
CA ALA A 70 14.87 15.48 -10.71
C ALA A 70 15.29 14.18 -10.03
N VAL A 71 16.54 14.13 -9.60
CA VAL A 71 17.00 13.13 -8.62
C VAL A 71 17.14 13.83 -7.28
N PHE A 72 16.69 13.19 -6.21
CA PHE A 72 16.73 13.78 -4.89
C PHE A 72 17.05 12.77 -3.79
N ALA A 73 17.53 13.29 -2.67
CA ALA A 73 17.61 12.62 -1.40
C ALA A 73 17.19 13.58 -0.29
N TYR A 74 16.43 13.07 0.69
CA TYR A 74 16.03 13.82 1.87
C TYR A 74 16.44 13.07 3.12
N ARG A 75 17.15 13.75 4.02
CA ARG A 75 17.44 13.24 5.37
C ARG A 75 16.51 13.92 6.35
N PHE A 76 15.68 13.14 7.03
CA PHE A 76 14.83 13.63 8.11
C PHE A 76 15.68 13.86 9.38
N GLU A 77 15.68 15.09 9.89
CA GLU A 77 16.26 15.41 11.21
C GLU A 77 15.23 15.19 12.31
N LYS A 78 13.99 15.64 12.08
CA LYS A 78 12.81 15.36 12.91
C LYS A 78 11.66 15.02 11.99
N ALA A 79 11.02 13.88 12.17
CA ALA A 79 9.83 13.53 11.38
C ALA A 79 8.88 12.60 12.15
N ILE A 80 7.58 12.87 12.04
CA ILE A 80 6.52 12.03 12.57
C ILE A 80 5.44 11.86 11.50
N TRP A 81 5.02 10.62 11.30
CA TRP A 81 3.87 10.28 10.46
C TRP A 81 2.94 9.34 11.23
N GLY A 82 1.76 9.83 11.61
CA GLY A 82 0.76 8.98 12.27
C GLY A 82 1.24 8.36 13.59
N GLY A 83 2.08 9.06 14.33
CA GLY A 83 2.70 8.55 15.57
C GLY A 83 3.94 7.67 15.36
N VAL A 84 4.32 7.38 14.11
CA VAL A 84 5.59 6.71 13.78
C VAL A 84 6.70 7.75 13.70
N ASP A 85 7.75 7.59 14.51
CA ASP A 85 8.98 8.38 14.43
C ASP A 85 9.81 7.94 13.22
N LEU A 86 10.09 8.89 12.33
CA LEU A 86 10.88 8.70 11.12
C LEU A 86 12.19 9.52 11.16
N SER A 87 12.54 10.09 12.32
CA SER A 87 13.76 10.89 12.50
C SER A 87 15.00 10.04 12.19
N GLY A 88 15.93 10.60 11.42
CA GLY A 88 17.13 9.92 10.95
C GLY A 88 16.98 9.10 9.66
N LEU A 89 15.74 8.83 9.21
CA LEU A 89 15.49 8.14 7.94
C LEU A 89 16.01 8.98 6.76
N ILE A 90 16.58 8.30 5.77
CA ILE A 90 16.99 8.89 4.49
C ILE A 90 16.15 8.24 3.40
N ILE A 91 15.52 9.06 2.58
CA ILE A 91 14.79 8.64 1.38
C ILE A 91 15.41 9.28 0.15
N GLY A 92 15.19 8.69 -1.02
CA GLY A 92 15.60 9.27 -2.28
C GLY A 92 14.81 8.68 -3.45
N GLY A 93 14.88 9.35 -4.58
CA GLY A 93 14.14 9.00 -5.79
C GLY A 93 14.66 9.75 -7.01
N ALA A 94 14.10 9.41 -8.17
CA ALA A 94 14.38 10.03 -9.46
C ALA A 94 13.12 10.06 -10.33
#